data_AF-B1IJT2-F1
#
_entry.id   AF-B1IJT2-F1
#
_cell.length_a   1.000
_cell.length_b   1.000
_cell.length_c   1.000
_cell.angle_alpha   90.00
_cell.angle_beta   90.00
_cell.angle_gamma   90.00
#
_symmetry.space_group_name_H-M   'P 1'
#
loop_
_entity.id
_entity.type
_entity.pdbx_description
1 polymer ?
#
loop_
_entity_poly.entity_id
_entity_poly.type
_entity_poly.pdbx_seq_one_letter_code
_entity_poly.pdbx_strand_id
1 'polypeptide(L)'
;MSLKIINFIDKYGTADYKGINLDFVIPNTQIYNFEQNLCYLETDENIIKDKDDIFIITEEEYIKYKQQHDKDIEESKKENIQPNQQQALNAKLLKDNANFFK
;
A
#
# COMPACT_ATOMS: atom_id res chain seq x y z
N MET A 1 -18.19 0.79 -9.21
CA MET A 1 -17.26 1.01 -10.35
C MET A 1 -15.83 1.04 -9.84
N SER A 2 -14.84 0.79 -10.69
CA SER A 2 -13.42 0.80 -10.30
C SER A 2 -12.72 2.03 -10.88
N LEU A 3 -11.88 2.68 -10.07
CA LEU A 3 -11.15 3.88 -10.44
C LEU A 3 -9.65 3.69 -10.24
N LYS A 4 -8.88 4.41 -11.05
CA LYS A 4 -7.46 4.66 -10.89
C LYS A 4 -7.25 6.15 -10.72
N ILE A 5 -6.56 6.54 -9.65
CA ILE A 5 -6.14 7.90 -9.36
C ILE A 5 -4.64 7.99 -9.57
N ILE A 6 -4.20 8.95 -10.38
CA ILE A 6 -2.78 9.29 -10.53
C ILE A 6 -2.44 10.55 -9.73
N ASN A 7 -1.15 10.79 -9.47
CA ASN A 7 -0.70 11.92 -8.66
C ASN A 7 -1.41 11.96 -7.30
N PHE A 8 -1.56 10.77 -6.69
CA PHE A 8 -2.39 10.56 -5.50
C PHE A 8 -1.86 11.31 -4.29
N ILE A 9 -0.55 11.37 -4.12
CA ILE A 9 0.16 12.13 -3.12
C ILE A 9 0.60 13.45 -3.73
N ASP A 10 0.19 14.54 -3.09
CA ASP A 10 0.57 15.89 -3.49
C ASP A 10 2.00 16.25 -3.06
N LYS A 11 2.45 17.45 -3.43
CA LYS A 11 3.79 17.97 -3.09
C LYS A 11 4.04 18.15 -1.59
N TYR A 12 3.01 18.07 -0.75
CA TYR A 12 3.08 18.19 0.69
C TYR A 12 3.01 16.82 1.39
N GLY A 13 2.90 15.73 0.63
CA GLY A 13 2.77 14.38 1.18
C GLY A 13 1.34 14.02 1.59
N THR A 14 0.34 14.78 1.15
CA THR A 14 -1.08 14.55 1.50
C THR A 14 -1.78 13.77 0.40
N ALA A 15 -2.65 12.84 0.79
CA ALA A 15 -3.52 12.11 -0.14
C ALA A 15 -4.58 13.05 -0.74
N ASP A 16 -4.60 13.13 -2.06
CA ASP A 16 -5.51 13.93 -2.86
C ASP A 16 -6.37 13.01 -3.75
N TYR A 17 -7.62 12.83 -3.33
CA TYR A 17 -8.61 12.02 -4.03
C TYR A 17 -9.30 12.78 -5.18
N LYS A 18 -8.78 13.95 -5.58
CA LYS A 18 -9.20 14.68 -6.79
C LYS A 18 -10.70 15.01 -6.83
N GLY A 19 -11.27 15.21 -5.65
CA GLY A 19 -12.69 15.52 -5.46
C GLY A 19 -13.64 14.34 -5.62
N ILE A 20 -13.16 13.09 -5.48
CA ILE A 20 -14.03 11.92 -5.23
C ILE A 20 -14.71 12.10 -3.88
N ASN A 21 -16.00 11.79 -3.82
CA ASN A 21 -16.71 11.76 -2.56
C ASN A 21 -16.42 10.45 -1.81
N LEU A 22 -15.65 10.57 -0.72
CA LEU A 22 -15.20 9.43 0.09
C LEU A 22 -16.35 8.66 0.75
N ASP A 23 -17.53 9.27 0.94
CA ASP A 23 -18.70 8.60 1.50
C ASP A 23 -19.25 7.49 0.58
N PHE A 24 -18.93 7.55 -0.72
CA PHE A 24 -19.33 6.54 -1.72
C PHE A 24 -18.24 5.52 -2.00
N VAL A 25 -17.03 5.72 -1.47
CA VAL A 25 -15.93 4.79 -1.68
C VAL A 25 -16.20 3.51 -0.88
N ILE A 26 -16.12 2.36 -1.55
CA ILE A 26 -16.34 1.06 -0.92
C ILE A 26 -15.17 0.76 0.02
N PRO A 27 -15.40 0.53 1.33
CA PRO A 27 -14.32 0.27 2.27
C PRO A 27 -13.50 -0.98 1.94
N ASN A 28 -12.19 -0.93 2.23
CA ASN A 28 -11.23 -2.03 2.00
C ASN A 28 -11.01 -2.42 0.53
N THR A 29 -11.35 -1.52 -0.39
CA THR A 29 -11.08 -1.67 -1.83
C THR A 29 -9.90 -0.82 -2.29
N GLN A 30 -9.38 0.04 -1.40
CA GLN A 30 -8.29 0.94 -1.72
C GLN A 30 -6.96 0.18 -1.76
N ILE A 31 -6.24 0.33 -2.87
CA ILE A 31 -4.91 -0.23 -3.09
C ILE A 31 -3.98 0.93 -3.40
N TYR A 32 -2.97 1.12 -2.56
CA TYR A 32 -2.04 2.24 -2.65
C TYR A 32 -0.70 1.78 -3.22
N ASN A 33 -0.23 2.43 -4.28
CA ASN A 33 1.12 2.28 -4.79
C ASN A 33 1.85 3.61 -4.67
N PHE A 34 2.56 3.79 -3.56
CA PHE A 34 3.29 5.04 -3.27
C PHE A 34 4.51 5.24 -4.16
N GLU A 35 5.14 4.17 -4.65
CA GLU A 35 6.29 4.25 -5.56
C GLU A 35 5.90 4.88 -6.91
N GLN A 36 4.73 4.51 -7.42
CA GLN A 36 4.18 5.04 -8.67
C GLN A 36 3.28 6.26 -8.46
N ASN A 37 3.03 6.65 -7.21
CA ASN A 37 2.10 7.71 -6.83
C ASN A 37 0.66 7.48 -7.33
N LEU A 38 0.15 6.28 -7.12
CA LEU A 38 -1.15 5.81 -7.61
C LEU A 38 -2.04 5.29 -6.48
N CYS A 39 -3.36 5.38 -6.69
CA CYS A 39 -4.37 4.72 -5.88
C CYS A 39 -5.41 4.05 -6.79
N TYR A 40 -5.79 2.82 -6.47
CA TYR A 40 -6.92 2.12 -7.09
C TYR A 40 -8.01 1.94 -6.04
N LEU A 41 -9.27 2.11 -6.39
CA LEU A 41 -10.39 1.92 -5.45
C LEU A 41 -11.69 1.60 -6.18
N GLU A 42 -12.68 1.11 -5.43
CA GLU A 42 -14.05 0.97 -5.90
C GLU A 42 -14.95 2.02 -5.24
N THR A 43 -15.93 2.51 -6.00
CA THR A 43 -16.91 3.51 -5.53
C THR A 43 -18.30 3.23 -6.12
N ASP A 44 -19.33 3.61 -5.37
CA ASP A 44 -20.73 3.68 -5.83
C ASP A 44 -21.10 5.08 -6.36
N GLU A 45 -20.16 6.03 -6.33
CA GLU A 45 -20.35 7.36 -6.90
C GLU A 45 -20.56 7.24 -8.42
N ASN A 46 -21.59 7.91 -8.96
CA ASN A 46 -21.86 7.90 -10.39
C ASN A 46 -20.94 8.87 -11.13
N ILE A 47 -19.69 8.47 -11.34
CA ILE A 47 -18.69 9.21 -12.13
C ILE A 47 -18.86 8.85 -13.60
N ILE A 48 -19.25 9.84 -14.41
CA ILE A 48 -19.66 9.62 -15.81
C ILE A 48 -18.49 9.86 -16.79
N LYS A 49 -17.40 10.49 -16.35
CA LYS A 49 -16.23 10.75 -17.18
C LYS A 49 -14.94 10.80 -16.37
N ASP A 50 -13.86 10.49 -17.06
CA ASP A 50 -12.50 10.73 -16.58
C ASP A 50 -12.29 12.23 -16.30
N LYS A 51 -11.53 12.50 -15.25
CA LYS A 51 -10.93 13.81 -14.95
C LYS A 51 -9.42 13.67 -15.16
N ASP A 52 -8.68 14.77 -15.27
CA ASP A 52 -7.25 14.75 -15.62
C ASP A 52 -6.41 13.76 -14.78
N ASP A 53 -6.74 13.57 -13.50
CA ASP A 53 -6.05 12.65 -12.59
C ASP A 53 -6.88 11.39 -12.19
N ILE A 54 -8.09 11.21 -12.71
CA ILE A 54 -8.99 10.08 -12.37
C ILE A 54 -9.43 9.37 -13.64
N PHE A 55 -9.18 8.06 -13.68
CA PHE A 55 -9.53 7.17 -14.78
C PHE A 55 -10.50 6.11 -14.30
N ILE A 56 -11.60 5.92 -15.03
CA ILE A 56 -12.48 4.77 -14.86
C ILE A 56 -11.79 3.56 -15.49
N ILE A 57 -11.60 2.51 -14.70
CA ILE A 57 -10.97 1.27 -15.16
C ILE A 57 -11.97 0.12 -15.13
N THR A 58 -11.68 -0.90 -15.91
CA THR A 58 -12.48 -2.13 -15.91
C THR A 58 -12.25 -2.94 -14.63
N GLU A 59 -13.22 -3.79 -14.29
CA GLU A 59 -13.09 -4.75 -13.19
C GLU A 59 -11.88 -5.67 -13.40
N GLU A 60 -11.62 -6.10 -14.64
CA GLU A 60 -10.48 -6.96 -14.97
C GLU A 60 -9.13 -6.28 -14.69
N GLU A 61 -9.00 -5.00 -15.03
CA GLU A 61 -7.79 -4.22 -14.72
C GLU A 61 -7.60 -4.10 -13.22
N TYR A 62 -8.66 -3.74 -12.48
CA TYR A 62 -8.61 -3.63 -11.03
C TYR A 62 -8.20 -4.96 -10.36
N ILE A 63 -8.80 -6.09 -10.77
CA ILE A 63 -8.46 -7.42 -10.25
C ILE A 63 -6.98 -7.74 -10.50
N LYS A 64 -6.44 -7.43 -11.69
CA LYS A 64 -5.02 -7.65 -11.98
C LYS A 64 -4.11 -6.87 -11.03
N TYR A 65 -4.43 -5.61 -10.77
CA TYR A 65 -3.65 -4.78 -9.83
C TYR A 65 -3.75 -5.30 -8.40
N LYS A 66 -4.95 -5.71 -7.96
CA LYS A 66 -5.16 -6.32 -6.64
C LYS A 66 -4.32 -7.59 -6.47
N GLN A 67 -4.37 -8.50 -7.44
CA GLN A 67 -3.59 -9.74 -7.41
C GLN A 67 -2.08 -9.49 -7.38
N GLN A 68 -1.60 -8.48 -8.10
CA GLN A 68 -0.17 -8.12 -8.07
C GLN A 68 0.22 -7.57 -6.69
N HIS A 69 -0.54 -6.61 -6.18
CA HIS A 69 -0.29 -6.01 -4.87
C HIS A 69 -0.30 -7.05 -3.73
N ASP A 70 -1.25 -8.00 -3.76
CA ASP A 70 -1.32 -9.06 -2.76
C ASP A 70 -0.08 -9.97 -2.80
N LYS A 71 0.45 -10.27 -4.00
CA LYS A 71 1.72 -11.02 -4.14
C LYS A 71 2.91 -10.24 -3.58
N ASP A 72 3.01 -8.95 -3.88
CA ASP A 72 4.11 -8.10 -3.41
C ASP A 72 4.11 -8.01 -1.86
N ILE A 73 2.92 -7.97 -1.24
CA ILE A 73 2.76 -8.04 0.21
C ILE A 73 3.19 -9.41 0.77
N GLU A 74 2.85 -10.52 0.10
CA GLU A 74 3.27 -11.84 0.54
C GLU A 74 4.78 -12.05 0.43
N GLU A 75 5.42 -11.53 -0.62
CA GLU A 75 6.87 -11.62 -0.82
C GLU A 75 7.63 -10.81 0.23
N SER A 76 7.22 -9.56 0.48
CA SER A 76 7.83 -8.71 1.52
C SER A 76 7.69 -9.28 2.94
N LYS A 77 6.63 -10.04 3.23
CA LYS A 77 6.49 -10.79 4.49
C LYS A 77 7.49 -11.94 4.61
N LYS A 78 7.84 -12.61 3.51
CA LYS A 78 8.81 -13.73 3.52
C LYS A 78 10.23 -13.24 3.77
N GLU A 79 10.60 -12.06 3.26
CA GLU A 79 11.96 -11.51 3.44
C GLU A 79 12.26 -11.05 4.87
N ASN A 80 11.24 -10.65 5.65
CA ASN A 80 11.40 -10.20 7.04
C ASN A 80 11.56 -11.33 8.06
N ILE A 81 11.43 -12.60 7.66
CA ILE A 81 11.67 -13.76 8.53
C ILE A 81 13.09 -14.26 8.28
N GLN A 82 14.11 -13.41 8.53
CA GLN A 82 15.49 -13.89 8.70
C GLN A 82 15.79 -14.07 10.19
N PRO A 83 15.53 -15.25 10.78
CA PRO A 83 15.78 -15.52 12.21
C PRO A 83 17.25 -15.30 12.63
N ASN A 84 18.18 -15.28 11.68
CA ASN A 84 19.62 -15.11 11.94
C ASN A 84 19.98 -13.74 12.54
N GLN A 85 19.29 -12.66 12.18
CA GLN A 85 19.63 -11.32 12.71
C GLN A 85 19.14 -11.16 14.15
N GLN A 86 17.93 -11.63 14.46
CA GLN A 86 17.39 -11.60 15.83
C GLN A 86 18.22 -12.46 16.78
N GLN A 87 18.65 -13.63 16.34
CA GLN A 87 19.51 -14.53 17.14
C GLN A 87 20.89 -13.93 17.39
N ALA A 88 21.50 -13.28 16.40
CA ALA A 88 22.78 -12.60 16.56
C ALA A 88 22.67 -11.40 17.53
N LEU A 89 21.57 -10.64 17.48
CA LEU A 89 21.31 -9.54 18.39
C LEU A 89 21.12 -10.03 19.83
N ASN A 90 20.32 -11.09 20.01
CA ASN A 90 20.09 -11.72 21.32
C ASN A 90 21.39 -12.31 21.90
N ALA A 91 22.22 -12.95 21.08
CA ALA A 91 23.52 -13.48 21.50
C ALA A 91 24.51 -12.39 21.90
N LYS A 92 24.47 -11.23 21.23
CA LYS A 92 25.29 -10.07 21.58
C LYS A 92 24.88 -9.46 22.92
N LEU A 93 23.58 -9.25 23.13
CA LEU A 93 23.04 -8.73 24.39
C LEU A 93 23.36 -9.64 25.59
N LEU A 94 23.30 -10.96 25.40
CA LEU A 94 23.68 -11.93 26.44
C LEU A 94 25.18 -11.83 26.82
N LYS A 95 26.06 -11.66 25.82
CA LYS A 95 27.51 -11.49 26.06
C LYS A 95 27.82 -10.18 26.76
N ASP A 96 27.17 -9.10 26.35
CA ASP A 96 27.37 -7.77 26.93
C ASP A 96 26.90 -7.75 28.40
N ASN A 97 25.78 -8.40 28.71
CA ASN A 97 25.31 -8.56 30.09
C ASN A 97 26.26 -9.41 30.94
N ALA A 98 26.82 -10.50 30.40
CA ALA A 98 27.76 -11.36 31.13
C ALA A 98 29.09 -10.65 31.50
N ASN A 99 29.50 -9.66 30.70
CA ASN A 99 30.69 -8.85 30.96
C ASN A 99 30.45 -7.69 31.94
N PHE A 100 29.18 -7.34 32.21
CA PHE A 100 28.82 -6.25 33.12
C PHE A 100 28.82 -6.66 34.61
N PHE A 101 28.78 -7.98 34.89
CA PHE A 101 28.75 -8.55 36.24
C PHE A 101 30.11 -9.17 36.68
N LYS A 102 31.21 -8.85 35.98
CA LYS A 102 32.59 -9.17 36.39
C LYS A 102 33.31 -7.92 36.84
#